data_AF-A0A173UG11-F1
#
_entry.id   AF-A0A173UG11-F1
#
_cell.length_a   1.000
_cell.length_b   1.000
_cell.length_c   1.000
_cell.angle_alpha   90.00
_cell.angle_beta   90.00
_cell.angle_gamma   90.00
#
_symmetry.space_group_name_H-M   'P 1'
#
loop_
_entity.id
_entity.type
_entity.pdbx_description
1 polymer ?
#
loop_
_entity_poly.entity_id
_entity_poly.type
_entity_poly.pdbx_seq_one_letter_code
_entity_poly.pdbx_strand_id
1 'polypeptide(L)' 'MDKITHKVRCEQWTSIIKECLASGMPKTTWCREHGISDKAFFYWQRILREEAYLTTLERARLGRRWILASL' A
#
# COMPACT_ATOMS: atom_id res chain seq x y z
N MET A 1 -17.45 5.18 -5.51
CA MET A 1 -16.12 5.67 -5.15
C MET A 1 -15.45 6.12 -6.44
N ASP A 2 -15.26 7.41 -6.61
CA ASP A 2 -14.58 7.95 -7.78
C ASP A 2 -13.09 7.54 -7.79
N LYS A 3 -12.55 7.28 -8.98
CA LYS A 3 -11.18 6.76 -9.17
C LYS A 3 -10.10 7.76 -8.69
N ILE A 4 -10.42 9.04 -8.64
CA ILE A 4 -9.51 10.12 -8.21
C ILE A 4 -9.34 10.07 -6.69
N THR A 5 -10.44 10.01 -5.94
CA THR A 5 -10.43 9.87 -4.47
C THR A 5 -9.72 8.61 -4.01
N HIS A 6 -9.79 7.53 -4.80
CA HIS A 6 -9.09 6.29 -4.47
C HIS A 6 -7.57 6.45 -4.48
N LYS A 7 -7.01 7.02 -5.56
CA LYS A 7 -5.55 7.23 -5.67
C LYS A 7 -5.01 8.13 -4.57
N VAL A 8 -5.67 9.28 -4.36
CA VAL A 8 -5.26 10.25 -3.33
C VAL A 8 -5.27 9.62 -1.94
N ARG A 9 -6.29 8.79 -1.64
CA ARG A 9 -6.34 8.07 -0.37
C ARG A 9 -5.23 7.01 -0.26
N CYS A 10 -4.95 6.25 -1.32
CA CYS A 10 -3.86 5.29 -1.31
C CYS A 10 -2.51 5.97 -1.07
N GLU A 11 -2.25 7.12 -1.70
CA GLU A 11 -1.01 7.89 -1.49
C GLU A 11 -0.89 8.39 -0.05
N GLN A 12 -1.96 8.96 0.50
CA GLN A 12 -1.99 9.43 1.89
C GLN A 12 -1.72 8.30 2.88
N TRP A 13 -2.44 7.17 2.74
CA TRP A 13 -2.24 6.02 3.63
C TRP A 13 -0.89 5.35 3.45
N THR A 14 -0.30 5.42 2.26
CA THR A 14 1.06 4.95 2.03
C THR A 14 2.07 5.79 2.82
N SER A 15 1.92 7.12 2.88
CA SER A 15 2.78 7.98 3.72
C SER A 15 2.66 7.61 5.19
N ILE A 16 1.42 7.55 5.69
CA ILE A 16 1.11 7.19 7.09
C ILE A 16 1.76 5.85 7.48
N ILE A 17 1.64 4.83 6.64
CA ILE A 17 2.23 3.51 6.93
C ILE A 17 3.77 3.58 6.88
N LYS A 18 4.35 4.31 5.93
CA LYS A 18 5.81 4.48 5.85
C LYS A 18 6.35 5.21 7.07
N GLU A 19 5.68 6.25 7.54
CA GLU A 19 6.03 6.98 8.76
C GLU A 19 5.93 6.08 10.00
N CYS A 20 4.87 5.27 10.10
CA CYS A 20 4.73 4.27 11.15
C CYS A 20 5.89 3.27 11.14
N LEU A 21 6.27 2.74 9.97
CA LEU A 21 7.41 1.82 9.83
C LEU A 21 8.75 2.50 10.15
N ALA A 22 8.94 3.75 9.73
CA ALA A 22 10.15 4.52 10.01
C ALA A 22 10.29 4.87 11.50
N SER A 23 9.18 5.06 12.21
CA SER A 23 9.18 5.34 13.65
C SER A 23 9.77 4.20 14.50
N GLY A 24 9.78 2.97 13.98
CA GLY A 24 10.17 1.78 14.74
C GLY A 24 9.23 1.42 15.90
N MET A 25 8.15 2.18 16.09
CA MET A 25 7.19 1.98 17.16
C MET A 25 6.18 0.87 16.82
N PRO A 26 5.63 0.18 17.83
CA PRO A 26 4.50 -0.72 17.61
C PRO A 26 3.30 0.05 17.05
N LYS A 27 2.65 -0.53 16.04
CA LYS A 27 1.59 0.08 15.25
C LYS A 27 0.44 0.66 16.08
N THR A 28 0.06 -0.04 17.15
CA THR A 28 -1.00 0.39 18.07
C THR A 28 -0.63 1.66 18.84
N THR A 29 0.61 1.75 19.32
CA THR A 29 1.13 2.95 19.99
C THR A 29 1.21 4.12 19.02
N TRP A 30 1.76 3.89 17.83
CA TRP A 30 1.85 4.92 16.79
C TRP A 30 0.47 5.44 16.37
N CYS A 31 -0.50 4.54 16.16
CA CYS A 31 -1.87 4.92 15.84
C CYS A 31 -2.49 5.78 16.95
N ARG A 32 -2.29 5.42 18.22
CA ARG A 32 -2.80 6.19 19.36
C ARG A 32 -2.20 7.60 19.44
N GLU A 33 -0.89 7.74 19.25
CA GLU A 33 -0.21 9.04 19.30
C GLU A 33 -0.59 9.96 18.13
N HIS A 34 -0.79 9.38 16.95
CA HIS A 34 -1.18 10.12 15.74
C HIS A 34 -2.70 10.30 15.58
N GLY A 35 -3.51 9.84 16.55
CA GLY A 35 -4.97 9.97 16.50
C GLY A 35 -5.64 9.13 15.41
N ILE A 36 -4.98 8.05 14.96
CA ILE A 36 -5.46 7.17 13.91
C ILE A 36 -6.16 5.96 14.53
N SER A 37 -7.31 5.58 13.98
CA SER A 37 -7.99 4.36 14.40
C SER A 37 -7.23 3.12 13.96
N ASP A 38 -6.94 2.20 14.89
CA ASP A 38 -6.31 0.92 14.58
C ASP A 38 -7.06 0.16 13.48
N LYS A 39 -8.40 0.17 13.51
CA LYS A 39 -9.23 -0.48 12.48
C LYS A 39 -8.97 0.10 11.09
N ALA A 40 -8.90 1.43 10.98
CA ALA A 40 -8.63 2.10 9.71
C ALA A 40 -7.20 1.79 9.23
N PHE A 41 -6.22 1.82 10.15
CA PHE A 41 -4.83 1.51 9.84
C PHE A 41 -4.67 0.09 9.28
N PHE A 42 -5.20 -0.92 9.97
CA PHE A 42 -5.10 -2.31 9.50
C PHE A 42 -5.89 -2.56 8.22
N TYR A 43 -7.05 -1.89 8.06
CA TYR A 43 -7.83 -1.94 6.82
C TYR A 43 -7.02 -1.44 5.63
N TRP A 44 -6.46 -0.23 5.72
CA TRP A 44 -5.67 0.36 4.64
C TRP A 44 -4.34 -0.36 4.40
N GLN A 45 -3.69 -0.85 5.45
CA GLN A 45 -2.50 -1.69 5.31
C GLN A 45 -2.79 -2.98 4.54
N ARG A 46 -3.99 -3.56 4.68
CA ARG A 46 -4.40 -4.72 3.87
C ARG A 46 -4.61 -4.33 2.40
N ILE A 47 -5.37 -3.28 2.13
CA ILE A 47 -5.65 -2.79 0.77
C ILE A 47 -4.35 -2.49 0.01
N LEU A 48 -3.43 -1.76 0.62
CA LEU A 48 -2.16 -1.38 -0.01
C LEU A 48 -1.25 -2.58 -0.29
N ARG A 49 -1.30 -3.63 0.54
CA ARG A 49 -0.55 -4.88 0.25
C ARG A 49 -1.16 -5.66 -0.90
N GLU A 50 -2.48 -5.69 -1.01
CA GLU A 50 -3.18 -6.34 -2.11
C GLU A 50 -2.89 -5.64 -3.44
N GLU A 51 -2.95 -4.31 -3.46
CA GLU A 51 -2.57 -3.50 -4.64
C GLU A 51 -1.11 -3.70 -5.04
N ALA A 52 -0.19 -3.71 -4.09
CA ALA A 52 1.22 -3.95 -4.36
C ALA A 52 1.45 -5.37 -4.92
N TYR A 53 0.74 -6.38 -4.41
CA TYR A 53 0.82 -7.75 -4.89
C TYR A 53 0.25 -7.89 -6.31
N LEU A 54 -0.93 -7.31 -6.58
CA LEU A 54 -1.52 -7.29 -7.93
C LEU A 54 -0.59 -6.60 -8.93
N THR A 55 -0.07 -5.42 -8.57
CA THR A 55 0.89 -4.68 -9.41
C THR A 55 2.15 -5.52 -9.68
N THR A 56 2.67 -6.20 -8.66
CA THR A 56 3.86 -7.07 -8.80
C THR A 56 3.56 -8.28 -9.69
N LEU A 57 2.40 -8.90 -9.54
CA LEU A 57 1.94 -10.00 -10.39
C LEU A 57 1.76 -9.54 -11.84
N GLU A 58 1.15 -8.40 -12.08
CA GLU A 58 1.00 -7.83 -13.43
C GLU A 58 2.37 -7.54 -14.06
N ARG A 59 3.29 -6.96 -13.29
CA ARG A 59 4.67 -6.73 -13.73
C ARG A 59 5.40 -8.04 -14.04
N ALA A 60 5.22 -9.09 -13.22
CA ALA A 60 5.79 -10.41 -13.46
C ALA A 60 5.15 -11.15 -14.66
N ARG A 61 3.86 -10.94 -14.90
CA ARG A 61 3.15 -11.45 -16.09
C ARG A 61 3.64 -10.76 -17.36
N LEU A 62 3.79 -9.44 -17.33
CA LEU A 62 4.28 -8.65 -18.46
C LEU A 62 5.77 -8.86 -18.71
N GLY A 63 6.59 -9.00 -17.67
CA GLY A 63 8.04 -9.30 -17.78
C GLY A 63 8.34 -10.59 -18.55
N ARG A 64 7.43 -11.59 -18.49
CA ARG A 64 7.53 -12.82 -19.31
C ARG A 64 7.18 -12.62 -20.79
N ARG A 65 6.45 -11.57 -21.13
CA ARG A 65 6.05 -11.28 -22.52
C ARG A 65 7.14 -10.54 -23.30
N TRP A 66 7.98 -9.77 -22.63
CA TRP A 66 9.12 -9.09 -23.27
C TRP A 66 10.28 -10.05 -23.56
N ILE A 67 10.52 -11.06 -22.72
CA ILE A 67 11.59 -12.06 -22.95
C ILE A 67 11.31 -12.92 -24.21
N LEU A 68 10.04 -13.17 -24.53
CA LEU A 68 9.64 -13.95 -25.72
C LEU A 68 9.48 -13.10 -26.99
N ALA A 69 9.43 -11.77 -26.89
CA ALA A 69 9.32 -10.87 -28.04
C ALA A 69 10.68 -10.37 -28.56
N SER A 70 11.79 -10.90 -28.02
CA SER A 70 13.16 -10.58 -28.42
C SER A 70 13.95 -11.80 -28.90
N LEU A 71 13.25 -12.88 -29.28
CA LEU A 71 13.81 -14.12 -29.85
C LEU A 71 13.18 -14.42 -31.21
#